data_AF-A0A925J9L7-F1
#
_entry.id   AF-A0A925J9L7-F1
#
_cell.length_a   1.000
_cell.length_b   1.000
_cell.length_c   1.000
_cell.angle_alpha   90.00
_cell.angle_beta   90.00
_cell.angle_gamma   90.00
#
_symmetry.space_group_name_H-M   'P 1'
#
loop_
_entity.id
_entity.type
_entity.pdbx_description
1 polymer ?
#
loop_
_entity_poly.entity_id
_entity_poly.type
_entity_poly.pdbx_seq_one_letter_code
_entity_poly.pdbx_strand_id
1 'polypeptide(L)'
;GTYDSRKDTRKALKDLMDDSYETDAESEGDRRPELFGATLKPSGTLGVGLAIKLSKRINLALEERFTIVKTDLLDGQRWQEQPWGDAALSPDYDSYNFVSLGLNINLGAKATEPLWWVNPLDYAYNEINAPRHMKLPKPVLDDADGDGITDQFDQEPNTPSNAPVDSHGVSKDTDGDGVPDMKDKELITPTQCQPVDADGVGKCPPPDCCNTIDSLIKNGLIGGNRQGCGIGDLPSLSFSGRSVVLSNDAKAVLTGVADKLRNNPNCRVAVIGYGESSKSAQQLSWDRVNAVIKHLVEKEGISEDRFIFKYGQGEGDGNTVDLRDGTGEEGPNTVPAPHPNLRNRR
;
A
#
# COMPACT_ATOMS: atom_id res chain seq x y z
N GLY A 1 -29.76 -112.30 0.33
CA GLY A 1 -30.31 -112.86 1.58
C GLY A 1 -31.80 -112.71 1.56
N THR A 2 -32.54 -113.79 1.80
CA THR A 2 -34.00 -113.75 1.97
C THR A 2 -34.32 -113.31 3.40
N TYR A 3 -35.03 -112.19 3.55
CA TYR A 3 -35.45 -111.67 4.85
C TYR A 3 -36.82 -112.26 5.20
N ASP A 4 -36.91 -112.98 6.32
CA ASP A 4 -38.12 -113.72 6.70
C ASP A 4 -39.24 -112.84 7.30
N SER A 5 -38.95 -111.58 7.67
CA SER A 5 -39.97 -110.66 8.18
C SER A 5 -39.82 -109.23 7.64
N ARG A 6 -40.97 -108.59 7.39
CA ARG A 6 -41.08 -107.19 6.92
C ARG A 6 -40.35 -106.19 7.84
N LYS A 7 -40.22 -106.52 9.12
CA LYS A 7 -39.56 -105.66 10.11
C LYS A 7 -38.05 -105.68 9.93
N ASP A 8 -37.49 -106.84 9.62
CA ASP A 8 -36.05 -107.00 9.41
C ASP A 8 -35.61 -106.35 8.10
N THR A 9 -36.41 -106.45 7.03
CA THR A 9 -36.17 -105.72 5.78
C THR A 9 -36.21 -104.20 6.01
N ARG A 10 -37.17 -103.70 6.79
CA ARG A 10 -37.26 -102.27 7.11
C ARG A 10 -36.10 -101.77 7.95
N LYS A 11 -35.58 -102.60 8.85
CA LYS A 11 -34.42 -102.26 9.66
C LYS A 11 -33.16 -102.20 8.79
N ALA A 12 -32.93 -103.21 7.96
CA ALA A 12 -31.81 -103.22 7.02
C ALA A 12 -31.85 -102.03 6.05
N LEU A 13 -33.03 -101.67 5.53
CA LEU A 13 -33.19 -100.49 4.67
C LEU A 13 -32.90 -99.18 5.41
N LYS A 14 -33.26 -99.07 6.69
CA LYS A 14 -32.96 -97.88 7.50
C LYS A 14 -31.48 -97.79 7.86
N ASP A 15 -30.85 -98.92 8.16
CA ASP A 15 -29.43 -98.99 8.46
C ASP A 15 -28.58 -98.68 7.21
N LEU A 16 -29.13 -98.84 5.99
CA LEU A 16 -28.56 -98.41 4.71
C LEU A 16 -28.78 -96.91 4.40
N MET A 17 -29.64 -96.22 5.14
CA MET A 17 -29.99 -94.81 4.94
C MET A 17 -29.49 -93.97 6.12
N ASP A 18 -28.22 -94.08 6.45
CA ASP A 18 -27.59 -93.44 7.61
C ASP A 18 -27.22 -91.96 7.38
N ASP A 19 -27.87 -91.30 6.42
CA ASP A 19 -27.62 -89.92 5.98
C ASP A 19 -26.16 -89.64 5.55
N SER A 20 -25.35 -90.69 5.36
CA SER A 20 -24.04 -90.60 4.74
C SER A 20 -24.16 -90.93 3.25
N TYR A 21 -23.70 -90.01 2.40
CA TYR A 21 -23.61 -90.25 0.96
C TYR A 21 -22.36 -91.11 0.71
N GLU A 22 -22.52 -92.43 0.79
CA GLU A 22 -21.44 -93.43 0.63
C GLU A 22 -21.24 -93.88 -0.84
N THR A 23 -21.99 -93.29 -1.77
CA THR A 23 -21.86 -93.61 -3.19
C THR A 23 -20.72 -92.80 -3.79
N ASP A 24 -19.64 -93.47 -4.21
CA ASP A 24 -18.59 -92.84 -5.00
C ASP A 24 -19.18 -92.13 -6.22
N ALA A 25 -18.74 -90.90 -6.46
CA ALA A 25 -19.15 -90.15 -7.63
C ALA A 25 -18.79 -90.94 -8.89
N GLU A 26 -19.74 -91.08 -9.81
CA GLU A 26 -19.52 -91.88 -11.00
C GLU A 26 -18.42 -91.26 -11.89
N SER A 27 -17.57 -92.12 -12.45
CA SER A 27 -16.54 -91.71 -13.40
C SER A 27 -17.11 -91.64 -14.82
N GLU A 28 -16.63 -90.71 -15.65
CA GLU A 28 -16.98 -90.63 -17.09
C GLU A 28 -16.37 -91.78 -17.93
N GLY A 29 -15.97 -92.87 -17.27
CA GLY A 29 -15.37 -94.07 -17.84
C GLY A 29 -13.99 -93.83 -18.46
N ASP A 30 -13.54 -94.82 -19.23
CA ASP A 30 -12.18 -94.88 -19.84
C ASP A 30 -11.84 -93.73 -20.82
N ARG A 31 -12.78 -92.82 -21.10
CA ARG A 31 -12.60 -91.70 -22.05
C ARG A 31 -11.96 -90.47 -21.42
N ARG A 32 -11.87 -90.38 -20.10
CA ARG A 32 -11.29 -89.23 -19.38
C ARG A 32 -10.06 -89.67 -18.57
N PRO A 33 -9.05 -88.80 -18.44
CA PRO A 33 -7.90 -89.12 -17.61
C PRO A 33 -8.32 -89.21 -16.14
N GLU A 34 -7.81 -90.22 -15.45
CA GLU A 34 -7.99 -90.39 -14.01
C GLU A 34 -6.72 -89.95 -13.27
N LEU A 35 -6.89 -89.37 -12.09
CA LEU A 35 -5.81 -89.00 -11.19
C LEU A 35 -6.15 -89.53 -9.79
N PHE A 36 -5.27 -90.36 -9.23
CA PHE A 36 -5.47 -91.02 -7.92
C PHE A 36 -6.78 -91.83 -7.79
N GLY A 37 -7.26 -92.42 -8.90
CA GLY A 37 -8.50 -93.21 -8.92
C GLY A 37 -9.78 -92.38 -9.02
N ALA A 38 -9.68 -91.06 -9.26
CA ALA A 38 -10.81 -90.17 -9.50
C ALA A 38 -10.72 -89.52 -10.89
N THR A 39 -11.86 -89.24 -11.51
CA THR A 39 -11.93 -88.56 -12.81
C THR A 39 -11.33 -87.16 -12.73
N LEU A 40 -10.30 -86.89 -13.54
CA LEU A 40 -9.74 -85.55 -13.65
C LEU A 40 -10.57 -84.72 -14.63
N LYS A 41 -11.26 -83.70 -14.11
CA LYS A 41 -12.11 -82.82 -14.91
C LYS A 41 -11.74 -81.34 -14.77
N PRO A 42 -11.29 -80.68 -15.86
CA PRO A 42 -11.07 -79.25 -15.82
C PRO A 42 -12.42 -78.53 -15.75
N SER A 43 -12.55 -77.61 -14.79
CA SER A 43 -13.69 -76.72 -14.66
C SER A 43 -13.25 -75.27 -14.83
N GLY A 44 -14.16 -74.43 -15.32
CA GLY A 44 -13.97 -72.99 -15.41
C GLY A 44 -14.86 -72.28 -14.40
N THR A 45 -14.28 -71.46 -13.53
CA THR A 45 -15.05 -70.64 -12.58
C THR A 45 -14.98 -69.17 -12.97
N LEU A 46 -16.15 -68.54 -13.09
CA LEU A 46 -16.31 -67.10 -13.24
C LEU A 46 -16.85 -66.54 -11.92
N GLY A 47 -16.20 -65.51 -11.38
CA GLY A 47 -16.60 -64.90 -10.11
C GLY A 47 -16.86 -63.42 -10.27
N VAL A 48 -17.95 -62.94 -9.67
CA VAL A 48 -18.23 -61.50 -9.52
C VAL A 48 -18.40 -61.23 -8.04
N GLY A 49 -17.68 -60.22 -7.54
CA GLY A 49 -17.68 -59.86 -6.14
C GLY A 49 -17.91 -58.37 -5.92
N LEU A 50 -18.68 -58.06 -4.89
CA LEU A 50 -18.86 -56.73 -4.34
C LEU A 50 -18.29 -56.71 -2.92
N ALA A 51 -17.39 -55.79 -2.64
CA ALA A 51 -16.94 -55.53 -1.30
C ALA A 51 -17.48 -54.18 -0.83
N ILE A 52 -17.87 -54.08 0.44
CA ILE A 52 -18.34 -52.86 1.08
C ILE A 52 -17.45 -52.59 2.28
N LYS A 53 -16.88 -51.39 2.31
CA LYS A 53 -16.07 -50.90 3.42
C LYS A 53 -17.00 -50.47 4.57
N LEU A 54 -16.97 -51.20 5.68
CA LEU A 54 -17.73 -50.84 6.90
C LEU A 54 -16.92 -49.94 7.83
N SER A 55 -15.60 -50.17 7.92
CA SER A 55 -14.68 -49.32 8.67
C SER A 55 -13.26 -49.42 8.09
N LYS A 56 -12.29 -48.72 8.68
CA LYS A 56 -10.86 -48.83 8.27
C LYS A 56 -10.27 -50.24 8.45
N ARG A 57 -10.92 -51.09 9.26
CA ARG A 57 -10.43 -52.42 9.62
C ARG A 57 -11.39 -53.56 9.31
N ILE A 58 -12.62 -53.25 8.88
CA ILE A 58 -13.67 -54.25 8.67
C ILE A 58 -14.29 -54.03 7.30
N ASN A 59 -14.30 -55.07 6.46
CA ASN A 59 -14.93 -55.07 5.15
C ASN A 59 -15.88 -56.25 5.04
N LEU A 60 -17.05 -56.02 4.47
CA LEU A 60 -18.00 -57.06 4.11
C LEU A 60 -17.82 -57.37 2.63
N ALA A 61 -17.67 -58.64 2.26
CA ALA A 61 -17.54 -59.08 0.88
C ALA A 61 -18.69 -60.03 0.55
N LEU A 62 -19.31 -59.81 -0.60
CA LEU A 62 -20.28 -60.70 -1.22
C LEU A 62 -19.69 -61.15 -2.55
N GLU A 63 -19.49 -62.45 -2.73
CA GLU A 63 -18.95 -63.02 -3.97
C GLU A 63 -19.88 -64.11 -4.48
N GLU A 64 -20.27 -64.00 -5.75
CA GLU A 64 -20.96 -65.04 -6.49
C GLU A 64 -19.99 -65.68 -7.47
N ARG A 65 -19.89 -67.01 -7.40
CA ARG A 65 -19.04 -67.82 -8.25
C ARG A 65 -19.90 -68.77 -9.05
N PHE A 66 -19.77 -68.73 -10.37
CA PHE A 66 -20.39 -69.66 -11.29
C PHE A 66 -19.33 -70.62 -11.81
N THR A 67 -19.50 -71.92 -11.57
CA THR A 67 -18.56 -72.95 -12.01
C THR A 67 -19.17 -73.82 -13.10
N ILE A 68 -18.53 -73.80 -14.26
CA ILE A 68 -18.89 -74.60 -15.43
C ILE A 68 -18.00 -75.84 -15.42
N VAL A 69 -18.60 -77.00 -15.18
CA VAL A 69 -17.87 -78.28 -15.06
C VAL A 69 -17.93 -79.06 -16.38
N LYS A 70 -18.96 -78.85 -17.23
CA LYS A 70 -19.20 -79.61 -18.47
C LYS A 70 -19.37 -81.12 -18.22
N THR A 71 -20.01 -81.52 -17.13
CA THR A 71 -20.36 -82.91 -16.78
C THR A 71 -21.86 -82.99 -16.55
N ASP A 72 -22.48 -84.11 -16.88
CA ASP A 72 -23.89 -84.45 -16.56
C ASP A 72 -24.00 -85.28 -15.27
N LEU A 73 -22.87 -85.50 -14.58
CA LEU A 73 -22.81 -86.35 -13.39
C LEU A 73 -22.89 -85.56 -12.07
N LEU A 74 -23.08 -84.24 -12.12
CA LEU A 74 -23.04 -83.40 -10.92
C LEU A 74 -24.39 -83.39 -10.18
N ASP A 75 -25.50 -83.51 -10.92
CA ASP A 75 -26.86 -83.53 -10.36
C ASP A 75 -27.29 -84.90 -9.82
N GLY A 76 -26.56 -85.98 -10.16
CA GLY A 76 -26.84 -87.35 -9.75
C GLY A 76 -28.08 -87.99 -10.39
N GLN A 77 -28.67 -87.40 -11.45
CA GLN A 77 -29.99 -87.78 -11.99
C GLN A 77 -30.00 -89.07 -12.84
N ARG A 78 -28.83 -89.69 -13.09
CA ARG A 78 -28.69 -90.88 -13.96
C ARG A 78 -29.51 -92.11 -13.54
N TRP A 79 -30.01 -92.19 -12.30
CA TRP A 79 -30.70 -93.37 -11.74
C TRP A 79 -32.19 -93.21 -11.48
N GLN A 80 -32.85 -92.19 -12.03
CA GLN A 80 -34.30 -92.09 -11.91
C GLN A 80 -34.99 -93.20 -12.73
N GLU A 81 -35.86 -94.01 -12.11
CA GLU A 81 -36.72 -94.95 -12.84
C GLU A 81 -37.68 -94.16 -13.73
N GLN A 82 -37.46 -94.17 -15.05
CA GLN A 82 -38.27 -93.41 -16.00
C GLN A 82 -39.16 -94.34 -16.84
N PRO A 83 -40.44 -93.97 -17.10
CA PRO A 83 -41.32 -94.71 -17.99
C PRO A 83 -40.73 -94.82 -19.41
N TRP A 84 -41.03 -95.92 -20.11
CA TRP A 84 -40.55 -96.16 -21.47
C TRP A 84 -40.92 -95.01 -22.42
N GLY A 85 -39.91 -94.28 -22.92
CA GLY A 85 -40.07 -93.16 -23.86
C GLY A 85 -39.62 -91.80 -23.34
N ASP A 86 -39.26 -91.68 -22.05
CA ASP A 86 -38.71 -90.46 -21.45
C ASP A 86 -37.19 -90.60 -21.22
N ALA A 87 -36.42 -89.57 -21.55
CA ALA A 87 -34.96 -89.64 -21.50
C ALA A 87 -34.47 -89.34 -20.07
N ALA A 88 -33.87 -90.34 -19.41
CA ALA A 88 -33.31 -90.19 -18.06
C ALA A 88 -32.07 -89.29 -17.98
N LEU A 89 -31.48 -88.92 -19.12
CA LEU A 89 -30.37 -87.97 -19.20
C LEU A 89 -30.85 -86.70 -19.88
N SER A 90 -30.68 -85.57 -19.20
CA SER A 90 -30.62 -84.28 -19.90
C SER A 90 -29.38 -84.29 -20.80
N PRO A 91 -29.48 -83.88 -22.08
CA PRO A 91 -28.31 -83.73 -22.94
C PRO A 91 -27.41 -82.55 -22.54
N ASP A 92 -27.82 -81.78 -21.54
CA ASP A 92 -27.15 -80.57 -21.10
C ASP A 92 -26.15 -80.86 -19.97
N TYR A 93 -25.07 -80.07 -19.95
CA TYR A 93 -24.06 -80.17 -18.91
C TYR A 93 -24.43 -79.38 -17.66
N ASP A 94 -24.08 -79.93 -16.51
CA ASP A 94 -24.27 -79.31 -15.21
C ASP A 94 -23.26 -78.18 -14.94
N SER A 95 -23.77 -77.18 -14.25
CA SER A 95 -23.02 -76.09 -13.65
C SER A 95 -23.63 -75.76 -12.30
N TYR A 96 -22.82 -75.24 -11.39
CA TYR A 96 -23.28 -74.84 -10.07
C TYR A 96 -22.79 -73.44 -9.74
N ASN A 97 -23.60 -72.71 -9.00
CA ASN A 97 -23.23 -71.42 -8.44
C ASN A 97 -23.07 -71.50 -6.93
N PHE A 98 -22.17 -70.67 -6.40
CA PHE A 98 -21.94 -70.52 -4.97
C PHE A 98 -21.92 -69.04 -4.62
N VAL A 99 -22.80 -68.64 -3.69
CA VAL A 99 -22.81 -67.29 -3.13
C VAL A 99 -22.17 -67.33 -1.75
N SER A 100 -21.16 -66.48 -1.55
CA SER A 100 -20.40 -66.41 -0.31
C SER A 100 -20.47 -65.01 0.30
N LEU A 101 -20.69 -64.97 1.61
CA LEU A 101 -20.64 -63.75 2.42
C LEU A 101 -19.42 -63.84 3.35
N GLY A 102 -18.43 -62.97 3.12
CA GLY A 102 -17.19 -62.93 3.87
C GLY A 102 -17.07 -61.66 4.71
N LEU A 103 -16.56 -61.79 5.94
CA LEU A 103 -16.18 -60.66 6.78
C LEU A 103 -14.66 -60.61 6.91
N ASN A 104 -14.04 -59.57 6.35
CA ASN A 104 -12.60 -59.38 6.38
C ASN A 104 -12.23 -58.40 7.50
N ILE A 105 -11.36 -58.85 8.41
CA ILE A 105 -10.91 -58.07 9.58
C ILE A 105 -9.39 -57.89 9.51
N ASN A 106 -8.94 -56.64 9.45
CA ASN A 106 -7.52 -56.29 9.45
C ASN A 106 -7.01 -56.14 10.89
N LEU A 107 -6.12 -57.03 11.31
CA LEU A 107 -5.55 -57.06 12.66
C LEU A 107 -4.21 -56.31 12.73
N GLY A 108 -4.05 -55.46 13.76
CA GLY A 108 -2.78 -54.78 14.06
C GLY A 108 -2.95 -53.31 14.47
N ALA A 109 -2.10 -52.83 15.39
CA ALA A 109 -2.12 -51.43 15.86
C ALA A 109 -1.87 -50.42 14.72
N LYS A 110 -1.09 -50.82 13.71
CA LYS A 110 -0.79 -50.08 12.49
C LYS A 110 -1.52 -50.63 11.26
N ALA A 111 -2.57 -51.43 11.44
CA ALA A 111 -3.31 -51.99 10.32
C ALA A 111 -3.87 -50.86 9.45
N THR A 112 -3.36 -50.78 8.22
CA THR A 112 -3.86 -49.86 7.19
C THR A 112 -5.06 -50.50 6.50
N GLU A 113 -5.86 -49.64 5.87
CA GLU A 113 -6.90 -50.10 4.96
C GLU A 113 -6.25 -50.90 3.82
N PRO A 114 -6.95 -51.91 3.24
CA PRO A 114 -6.42 -52.63 2.10
C PRO A 114 -6.11 -51.68 0.93
N LEU A 115 -5.00 -51.91 0.23
CA LEU A 115 -4.50 -50.98 -0.80
C LEU A 115 -5.47 -50.78 -1.96
N TRP A 116 -6.31 -51.76 -2.28
CA TRP A 116 -7.34 -51.62 -3.32
C TRP A 116 -8.48 -50.66 -2.94
N TRP A 117 -8.58 -50.26 -1.66
CA TRP A 117 -9.49 -49.20 -1.19
C TRP A 117 -8.85 -47.81 -1.17
N VAL A 118 -7.52 -47.73 -1.32
CA VAL A 118 -6.77 -46.49 -1.19
C VAL A 118 -6.30 -46.05 -2.57
N ASN A 119 -6.59 -44.81 -2.93
CA ASN A 119 -6.02 -44.25 -4.15
C ASN A 119 -4.51 -44.03 -3.92
N PRO A 120 -3.61 -44.56 -4.78
CA PRO A 120 -2.18 -44.38 -4.63
C PRO A 120 -1.74 -42.90 -4.63
N LEU A 121 -2.52 -42.00 -5.24
CA LEU A 121 -2.24 -40.57 -5.27
C LEU A 121 -2.74 -39.82 -4.03
N ASP A 122 -3.59 -40.43 -3.21
CA ASP A 122 -4.14 -39.80 -2.00
C ASP A 122 -3.02 -39.38 -1.03
N TYR A 123 -1.94 -40.17 -0.95
CA TYR A 123 -0.77 -39.81 -0.15
C TYR A 123 -0.09 -38.53 -0.63
N ALA A 124 0.12 -38.39 -1.94
CA ALA A 124 0.78 -37.22 -2.52
C ALA A 124 -0.08 -35.96 -2.38
N TYR A 125 -1.39 -36.07 -2.63
CA TYR A 125 -2.30 -34.93 -2.47
C TYR A 125 -2.42 -34.48 -1.02
N ASN A 126 -2.50 -35.41 -0.07
CA ASN A 126 -2.53 -35.07 1.35
C ASN A 126 -1.23 -34.41 1.81
N GLU A 127 -0.07 -34.82 1.28
CA GLU A 127 1.22 -34.21 1.60
C GLU A 127 1.39 -32.82 0.97
N ILE A 128 0.78 -32.53 -0.19
CA ILE A 128 0.76 -31.18 -0.78
C ILE A 128 -0.17 -30.24 -0.01
N ASN A 129 -1.38 -30.70 0.32
CA ASN A 129 -2.36 -29.87 1.03
C ASN A 129 -1.98 -29.63 2.50
N ALA A 130 -1.37 -30.62 3.14
CA ALA A 130 -0.95 -30.55 4.54
C ALA A 130 0.42 -31.22 4.67
N PRO A 131 1.52 -30.50 4.34
CA PRO A 131 2.86 -31.05 4.39
C PRO A 131 3.24 -31.39 5.83
N ARG A 132 3.16 -32.68 6.18
CA ARG A 132 3.56 -33.21 7.49
C ARG A 132 5.02 -33.62 7.51
N HIS A 133 5.54 -34.05 6.37
CA HIS A 133 6.90 -34.52 6.16
C HIS A 133 7.73 -33.49 5.38
N MET A 134 7.10 -32.63 4.58
CA MET A 134 7.79 -31.53 3.92
C MET A 134 7.88 -30.30 4.84
N LYS A 135 9.03 -30.15 5.52
CA LYS A 135 9.35 -28.90 6.23
C LYS A 135 9.77 -27.84 5.21
N LEU A 136 8.80 -27.12 4.65
CA LEU A 136 9.11 -25.90 3.90
C LEU A 136 9.78 -24.92 4.86
N PRO A 137 10.96 -24.37 4.53
CA PRO A 137 11.50 -23.27 5.31
C PRO A 137 10.44 -22.17 5.33
N LYS A 138 10.17 -21.59 6.51
CA LYS A 138 9.34 -20.39 6.56
C LYS A 138 10.02 -19.36 5.65
N PRO A 139 9.32 -18.78 4.66
CA PRO A 139 9.89 -17.67 3.92
C PRO A 139 10.17 -16.57 4.96
N VAL A 140 11.45 -16.38 5.27
CA VAL A 140 11.91 -15.28 6.09
C VAL A 140 11.93 -14.11 5.14
N LEU A 141 10.84 -13.37 5.14
CA LEU A 141 10.77 -12.08 4.49
C LEU A 141 11.00 -11.09 5.61
N ASP A 142 12.27 -10.71 5.79
CA ASP A 142 12.64 -9.67 6.73
C ASP A 142 12.06 -8.34 6.23
N ASP A 143 11.63 -7.52 7.18
CA ASP A 143 11.08 -6.19 7.02
C ASP A 143 11.86 -5.32 8.02
N ALA A 144 12.88 -4.63 7.52
CA ALA A 144 13.86 -3.95 8.35
C ALA A 144 13.32 -2.64 8.96
N ASP A 145 12.40 -1.96 8.27
CA ASP A 145 11.85 -0.66 8.68
C ASP A 145 10.43 -0.75 9.27
N GLY A 146 9.76 -1.90 9.11
CA GLY A 146 8.50 -2.24 9.74
C GLY A 146 7.31 -1.55 9.08
N ASP A 147 7.40 -1.23 7.79
CA ASP A 147 6.32 -0.60 7.02
C ASP A 147 5.25 -1.61 6.53
N GLY A 148 5.51 -2.91 6.70
CA GLY A 148 4.63 -4.01 6.29
C GLY A 148 4.98 -4.60 4.92
N ILE A 149 6.04 -4.12 4.29
CA ILE A 149 6.59 -4.60 3.02
C ILE A 149 7.99 -5.13 3.28
N THR A 150 8.27 -6.27 2.68
CA THR A 150 9.50 -6.99 2.96
C THR A 150 10.62 -6.41 2.10
N ASP A 151 11.85 -6.38 2.60
CA ASP A 151 13.02 -5.73 1.98
C ASP A 151 13.24 -6.09 0.48
N GLN A 152 12.77 -7.25 0.03
CA GLN A 152 12.86 -7.70 -1.36
C GLN A 152 11.91 -6.97 -2.33
N PHE A 153 10.82 -6.40 -1.82
CA PHE A 153 9.79 -5.70 -2.59
C PHE A 153 9.71 -4.21 -2.26
N ASP A 154 10.44 -3.78 -1.23
CA ASP A 154 10.50 -2.41 -0.78
C ASP A 154 11.47 -1.58 -1.64
N GLN A 155 10.96 -0.46 -2.17
CA GLN A 155 11.73 0.52 -2.94
C GLN A 155 12.31 1.65 -2.07
N GLU A 156 11.82 1.84 -0.84
CA GLU A 156 12.26 2.84 0.12
C GLU A 156 12.73 2.18 1.44
N PRO A 157 13.97 1.62 1.50
CA PRO A 157 14.46 0.78 2.60
C PRO A 157 14.58 1.43 3.99
N ASN A 158 14.15 2.68 4.14
CA ASN A 158 14.25 3.46 5.38
C ASN A 158 12.96 4.26 5.59
N THR A 159 11.81 3.66 5.35
CA THR A 159 10.52 4.30 5.59
C THR A 159 10.32 4.50 7.09
N PRO A 160 9.85 5.68 7.53
CA PRO A 160 9.55 5.90 8.95
C PRO A 160 8.46 4.92 9.44
N SER A 161 8.67 4.33 10.62
CA SER A 161 7.70 3.41 11.22
C SER A 161 6.28 4.02 11.32
N ASN A 162 5.27 3.25 10.90
CA ASN A 162 3.86 3.64 10.73
C ASN A 162 3.55 4.62 9.58
N ALA A 163 4.48 4.86 8.64
CA ALA A 163 4.12 5.57 7.42
C ALA A 163 3.16 4.73 6.57
N PRO A 164 2.10 5.34 5.99
CA PRO A 164 1.34 4.67 4.94
C PRO A 164 2.21 4.55 3.69
N VAL A 165 2.46 3.31 3.26
CA VAL A 165 3.17 2.98 2.02
C VAL A 165 2.25 2.36 0.98
N ASP A 166 2.64 2.43 -0.30
CA ASP A 166 1.98 1.74 -1.40
C ASP A 166 2.36 0.25 -1.43
N SER A 167 1.94 -0.51 -2.45
CA SER A 167 2.27 -1.95 -2.55
C SER A 167 3.75 -2.26 -2.84
N HIS A 168 4.58 -1.23 -3.08
CA HIS A 168 5.99 -1.35 -3.43
C HIS A 168 6.92 -0.74 -2.36
N GLY A 169 6.40 -0.39 -1.17
CA GLY A 169 7.20 0.22 -0.10
C GLY A 169 7.52 1.68 -0.33
N VAL A 170 6.84 2.36 -1.27
CA VAL A 170 7.03 3.80 -1.47
C VAL A 170 6.09 4.56 -0.56
N SER A 171 6.61 5.56 0.17
CA SER A 171 5.79 6.46 0.96
C SER A 171 4.62 7.03 0.13
N LYS A 172 3.40 6.91 0.66
CA LYS A 172 2.19 7.32 -0.04
C LYS A 172 2.16 8.83 -0.27
N ASP A 173 1.90 9.22 -1.51
CA ASP A 173 1.68 10.61 -1.96
C ASP A 173 0.29 10.65 -2.63
N THR A 174 -0.68 11.25 -1.95
CA THR A 174 -2.10 11.22 -2.33
C THR A 174 -2.43 12.17 -3.48
N ASP A 175 -1.73 13.30 -3.59
CA ASP A 175 -2.00 14.35 -4.59
C ASP A 175 -0.95 14.44 -5.72
N GLY A 176 0.14 13.69 -5.58
CA GLY A 176 1.20 13.55 -6.57
C GLY A 176 2.08 14.80 -6.67
N ASP A 177 2.15 15.62 -5.63
CA ASP A 177 2.94 16.85 -5.62
C ASP A 177 4.44 16.62 -5.40
N GLY A 178 4.83 15.37 -5.07
CA GLY A 178 6.20 14.93 -4.86
C GLY A 178 6.65 14.94 -3.39
N VAL A 179 5.78 15.33 -2.46
CA VAL A 179 6.00 15.27 -1.01
C VAL A 179 5.11 14.16 -0.42
N PRO A 180 5.67 13.14 0.27
CA PRO A 180 4.84 12.11 0.87
C PRO A 180 3.88 12.65 1.92
N ASP A 181 2.68 12.06 2.03
CA ASP A 181 1.58 12.43 2.94
C ASP A 181 2.02 12.63 4.41
N MET A 182 3.09 11.94 4.83
CA MET A 182 3.69 12.02 6.17
C MET A 182 4.44 13.33 6.46
N LYS A 183 4.99 13.95 5.41
CA LYS A 183 5.77 15.20 5.48
C LYS A 183 4.98 16.39 4.94
N ASP A 184 3.93 16.11 4.18
CA ASP A 184 3.05 17.09 3.59
C ASP A 184 2.12 17.72 4.64
N LYS A 185 2.15 19.05 4.74
CA LYS A 185 1.24 19.84 5.59
C LYS A 185 -0.13 20.02 4.94
N GLU A 186 -0.23 19.92 3.63
CA GLU A 186 -1.44 20.08 2.81
C GLU A 186 -1.75 18.79 2.04
N LEU A 187 -2.23 17.76 2.75
CA LEU A 187 -2.55 16.41 2.21
C LEU A 187 -3.29 16.35 0.85
N ILE A 188 -3.94 17.44 0.44
CA ILE A 188 -4.42 17.64 -0.93
C ILE A 188 -4.09 19.06 -1.36
N THR A 189 -2.95 19.24 -2.01
CA THR A 189 -2.61 20.46 -2.72
C THR A 189 -3.35 20.51 -4.06
N PRO A 190 -4.13 21.57 -4.32
CA PRO A 190 -4.78 21.73 -5.62
C PRO A 190 -3.74 21.82 -6.74
N THR A 191 -3.98 21.18 -7.89
CA THR A 191 -3.03 21.16 -9.02
C THR A 191 -2.64 22.55 -9.53
N GLN A 192 -3.51 23.56 -9.37
CA GLN A 192 -3.18 24.95 -9.70
C GLN A 192 -2.11 25.57 -8.79
N CYS A 193 -1.85 24.99 -7.62
CA CYS A 193 -0.90 25.47 -6.61
C CYS A 193 0.43 24.71 -6.64
N GLN A 194 0.60 23.74 -7.55
CA GLN A 194 1.88 23.08 -7.78
C GLN A 194 2.79 23.97 -8.65
N PRO A 195 4.12 23.98 -8.43
CA PRO A 195 4.89 23.14 -7.50
C PRO A 195 4.84 23.64 -6.05
N VAL A 196 4.93 22.69 -5.11
CA VAL A 196 4.95 22.91 -3.66
C VAL A 196 6.36 23.20 -3.14
N ASP A 197 6.45 23.64 -1.89
CA ASP A 197 7.73 23.72 -1.17
C ASP A 197 8.09 22.41 -0.45
N ALA A 198 9.20 22.40 0.30
CA ALA A 198 9.67 21.20 0.99
C ALA A 198 8.72 20.68 2.09
N ASP A 199 7.73 21.49 2.49
CA ASP A 199 6.71 21.13 3.47
C ASP A 199 5.36 20.74 2.81
N GLY A 200 5.31 20.63 1.47
CA GLY A 200 4.09 20.32 0.74
C GLY A 200 3.11 21.49 0.60
N VAL A 201 3.51 22.73 0.91
CA VAL A 201 2.60 23.88 0.82
C VAL A 201 2.58 24.43 -0.61
N GLY A 202 1.39 24.47 -1.21
CA GLY A 202 1.16 24.93 -2.58
C GLY A 202 1.38 26.43 -2.77
N LYS A 203 2.14 26.81 -3.81
CA LYS A 203 2.25 28.19 -4.28
C LYS A 203 1.07 28.51 -5.20
N CYS A 204 -0.10 28.74 -4.60
CA CYS A 204 -1.28 29.12 -5.35
C CYS A 204 -1.07 30.46 -6.09
N PRO A 205 -1.30 30.52 -7.42
CA PRO A 205 -1.36 31.78 -8.13
C PRO A 205 -2.55 32.58 -7.56
N PRO A 206 -2.36 33.88 -7.31
CA PRO A 206 -3.43 34.69 -6.76
C PRO A 206 -4.61 34.72 -7.76
N PRO A 207 -5.86 34.62 -7.30
CA PRO A 207 -7.04 34.61 -8.17
C PRO A 207 -7.08 35.88 -9.06
N ASP A 208 -7.72 35.81 -10.23
CA ASP A 208 -7.78 36.92 -11.20
C ASP A 208 -8.27 38.25 -10.60
N CYS A 209 -9.02 38.22 -9.50
CA CYS A 209 -9.43 39.40 -8.75
C CYS A 209 -8.25 40.16 -8.11
N CYS A 210 -7.14 39.50 -7.84
CA CYS A 210 -5.95 40.12 -7.27
C CYS A 210 -5.12 40.83 -8.36
N ASN A 211 -5.18 40.39 -9.62
CA ASN A 211 -4.50 41.08 -10.73
C ASN A 211 -5.16 42.45 -11.03
N THR A 212 -6.48 42.54 -10.87
CA THR A 212 -7.20 43.83 -11.02
C THR A 212 -6.91 44.76 -9.86
N ILE A 213 -6.81 44.25 -8.63
CA ILE A 213 -6.40 45.06 -7.47
C ILE A 213 -4.93 45.48 -7.57
N ASP A 214 -4.02 44.60 -7.99
CA ASP A 214 -2.60 44.90 -8.14
C ASP A 214 -2.33 45.89 -9.28
N SER A 215 -3.11 45.82 -10.37
CA SER A 215 -3.08 46.85 -11.41
C SER A 215 -3.72 48.17 -10.97
N LEU A 216 -4.75 48.15 -10.12
CA LEU A 216 -5.31 49.38 -9.52
C LEU A 216 -4.36 50.02 -8.49
N ILE A 217 -3.55 49.22 -7.78
CA ILE A 217 -2.49 49.69 -6.87
C ILE A 217 -1.32 50.27 -7.68
N LYS A 218 -0.82 49.55 -8.69
CA LYS A 218 0.27 50.00 -9.57
C LYS A 218 -0.11 51.23 -10.40
N ASN A 219 -1.38 51.36 -10.78
CA ASN A 219 -1.91 52.53 -11.48
C ASN A 219 -2.45 53.62 -10.53
N GLY A 220 -2.31 53.46 -9.21
CA GLY A 220 -2.58 54.50 -8.22
C GLY A 220 -4.04 54.85 -7.93
N LEU A 221 -5.01 54.00 -8.30
CA LEU A 221 -6.44 54.22 -8.01
C LEU A 221 -6.85 53.84 -6.58
N ILE A 222 -6.14 52.90 -5.94
CA ILE A 222 -6.35 52.53 -4.54
C ILE A 222 -4.96 52.32 -3.89
N GLY A 223 -4.65 53.10 -2.86
CA GLY A 223 -3.31 53.14 -2.25
C GLY A 223 -2.38 54.02 -3.08
N GLY A 224 -2.33 55.31 -2.75
CA GLY A 224 -1.72 56.35 -3.58
C GLY A 224 -0.32 55.98 -4.08
N ASN A 225 -0.17 56.07 -5.39
CA ASN A 225 1.10 56.08 -6.11
C ASN A 225 2.03 57.11 -5.45
N ARG A 226 2.88 56.66 -4.52
CA ARG A 226 4.03 57.44 -4.09
C ARG A 226 5.17 56.95 -4.97
N GLN A 227 5.40 57.70 -6.04
CA GLN A 227 6.62 57.68 -6.83
C GLN A 227 7.78 58.09 -5.91
N GLY A 228 8.16 57.16 -5.05
CA GLY A 228 8.92 57.41 -3.84
C GLY A 228 9.22 56.07 -3.17
N CYS A 229 10.29 56.02 -2.40
CA CYS A 229 10.84 54.81 -1.82
C CYS A 229 10.05 54.24 -0.63
N GLY A 230 8.81 54.70 -0.43
CA GLY A 230 7.93 54.22 0.64
C GLY A 230 8.30 54.70 2.05
N ILE A 231 9.14 55.73 2.19
CA ILE A 231 9.60 56.21 3.51
C ILE A 231 8.49 56.87 4.38
N GLY A 232 7.30 57.03 3.81
CA GLY A 232 6.16 57.70 4.45
C GLY A 232 6.32 59.22 4.50
N ASP A 233 5.45 59.88 5.27
CA ASP A 233 5.51 61.33 5.42
C ASP A 233 6.68 61.72 6.33
N LEU A 234 7.49 62.67 5.85
CA LEU A 234 8.63 63.25 6.57
C LEU A 234 8.22 64.63 7.12
N PRO A 235 8.60 64.95 8.37
CA PRO A 235 8.21 66.19 9.04
C PRO A 235 9.03 67.39 8.58
N SER A 236 8.47 68.58 8.70
CA SER A 236 9.17 69.86 8.58
C SER A 236 9.76 70.29 9.92
N LEU A 237 10.94 70.92 9.89
CA LEU A 237 11.64 71.42 11.07
C LEU A 237 11.57 72.93 11.09
N SER A 238 11.15 73.51 12.22
CA SER A 238 11.12 74.96 12.42
C SER A 238 12.33 75.46 13.20
N PHE A 239 12.82 76.64 12.83
CA PHE A 239 13.90 77.35 13.49
C PHE A 239 13.41 78.67 14.07
N SER A 240 13.88 79.04 15.26
CA SER A 240 13.55 80.33 15.88
C SER A 240 14.39 81.46 15.28
N GLY A 241 13.72 82.48 14.70
CA GLY A 241 14.34 83.73 14.26
C GLY A 241 15.49 83.55 13.28
N ARG A 242 16.70 84.00 13.63
CA ARG A 242 17.95 83.80 12.85
C ARG A 242 18.84 82.68 13.42
N SER A 243 18.27 81.78 14.22
CA SER A 243 19.01 80.65 14.78
C SER A 243 19.25 79.55 13.74
N VAL A 244 20.41 78.91 13.87
CA VAL A 244 20.85 77.72 13.13
C VAL A 244 20.95 76.50 14.07
N VAL A 245 20.78 76.72 15.38
CA VAL A 245 20.86 75.65 16.38
C VAL A 245 19.54 74.88 16.41
N LEU A 246 19.63 73.56 16.29
CA LEU A 246 18.50 72.65 16.41
C LEU A 246 17.96 72.63 17.85
N SER A 247 16.65 72.83 18.02
CA SER A 247 15.96 72.65 19.29
C SER A 247 15.97 71.18 19.71
N ASN A 248 15.69 70.89 20.99
CA ASN A 248 15.60 69.51 21.46
C ASN A 248 14.44 68.74 20.78
N ASP A 249 13.34 69.43 20.48
CA ASP A 249 12.21 68.85 19.75
C ASP A 249 12.60 68.51 18.31
N ALA A 250 13.34 69.39 17.63
CA ALA A 250 13.85 69.13 16.28
C ALA A 250 14.80 67.92 16.23
N LYS A 251 15.62 67.74 17.27
CA LYS A 251 16.49 66.55 17.39
C LYS A 251 15.66 65.28 17.56
N ALA A 252 14.65 65.28 18.42
CA ALA A 252 13.77 64.12 18.62
C ALA A 252 13.03 63.72 17.33
N VAL A 253 12.56 64.72 16.57
CA VAL A 253 11.96 64.51 15.25
C VAL A 253 12.95 63.92 14.26
N LEU A 254 14.21 64.40 14.27
CA LEU A 254 15.27 63.88 13.42
C LEU A 254 15.68 62.45 13.75
N THR A 255 15.65 62.04 15.02
CA THR A 255 15.84 60.62 15.41
C THR A 255 14.76 59.73 14.78
N GLY A 256 13.49 60.15 14.81
CA GLY A 256 12.41 59.41 14.14
C GLY A 256 12.56 59.35 12.61
N VAL A 257 13.10 60.40 11.99
CA VAL A 257 13.44 60.37 10.56
C VAL A 257 14.63 59.44 10.29
N ALA A 258 15.65 59.42 11.16
CA ALA A 258 16.78 58.52 11.04
C ALA A 258 16.36 57.05 11.12
N ASP A 259 15.44 56.69 12.02
CA ASP A 259 14.89 55.32 12.09
C ASP A 259 14.17 54.92 10.80
N LYS A 260 13.38 55.83 10.22
CA LYS A 260 12.75 55.62 8.91
C LYS A 260 13.80 55.44 7.80
N LEU A 261 14.92 56.16 7.86
CA LEU A 261 16.01 56.04 6.89
C LEU A 261 16.82 54.75 7.04
N ARG A 262 17.00 54.24 8.26
CA ARG A 262 17.66 52.95 8.55
C ARG A 262 16.82 51.78 8.04
N ASN A 263 15.50 51.83 8.26
CA ASN A 263 14.58 50.80 7.80
C ASN A 263 14.37 50.80 6.28
N ASN A 264 14.73 51.89 5.59
CA ASN A 264 14.63 51.99 4.14
C ASN A 264 15.99 52.39 3.51
N PRO A 265 16.90 51.42 3.30
CA PRO A 265 18.27 51.69 2.87
C PRO A 265 18.37 52.28 1.46
N ASN A 266 17.40 51.99 0.60
CA ASN A 266 17.40 52.43 -0.81
C ASN A 266 16.80 53.83 -1.04
N CYS A 267 16.30 54.49 0.00
CA CYS A 267 15.67 55.80 -0.08
C CYS A 267 16.68 56.95 -0.13
N ARG A 268 16.44 58.02 -0.89
CA ARG A 268 17.17 59.30 -0.74
C ARG A 268 16.22 60.37 -0.23
N VAL A 269 16.71 61.31 0.58
CA VAL A 269 15.91 62.41 1.13
C VAL A 269 16.44 63.75 0.68
N ALA A 270 15.58 64.57 0.11
CA ALA A 270 15.90 65.96 -0.17
C ALA A 270 15.63 66.81 1.07
N VAL A 271 16.68 67.50 1.53
CA VAL A 271 16.61 68.45 2.65
C VAL A 271 16.59 69.85 2.04
N ILE A 272 15.47 70.55 2.25
CA ILE A 272 15.16 71.79 1.55
C ILE A 272 15.10 72.94 2.53
N GLY A 273 16.00 73.89 2.38
CA GLY A 273 15.97 75.18 3.07
C GLY A 273 15.35 76.27 2.20
N TYR A 274 14.43 77.02 2.78
CA TYR A 274 13.78 78.16 2.13
C TYR A 274 14.47 79.47 2.51
N GLY A 275 14.49 80.45 1.59
CA GLY A 275 15.10 81.75 1.87
C GLY A 275 15.73 82.43 0.66
N GLU A 276 14.97 82.65 -0.41
CA GLU A 276 15.47 83.28 -1.65
C GLU A 276 15.65 84.80 -1.54
N SER A 277 14.91 85.46 -0.64
CA SER A 277 14.67 86.92 -0.64
C SER A 277 15.90 87.83 -0.46
N SER A 278 17.03 87.32 0.05
CA SER A 278 18.26 88.10 0.21
C SER A 278 19.50 87.20 0.31
N LYS A 279 20.69 87.73 0.00
CA LYS A 279 21.98 87.01 0.19
C LYS A 279 22.16 86.48 1.61
N SER A 280 21.69 87.25 2.61
CA SER A 280 21.67 86.81 4.02
C SER A 280 20.68 85.67 4.29
N ALA A 281 19.52 85.68 3.64
CA ALA A 281 18.53 84.60 3.77
C ALA A 281 19.00 83.30 3.10
N GLN A 282 19.64 83.40 1.92
CA GLN A 282 20.22 82.25 1.23
C GLN A 282 21.31 81.59 2.07
N GLN A 283 22.21 82.40 2.67
CA GLN A 283 23.24 81.88 3.57
C GLN A 283 22.64 81.22 4.82
N LEU A 284 21.61 81.82 5.42
CA LEU A 284 20.94 81.25 6.59
C LEU A 284 20.23 79.92 6.26
N SER A 285 19.59 79.83 5.10
CA SER A 285 18.95 78.59 4.64
C SER A 285 19.97 77.47 4.44
N TRP A 286 21.14 77.80 3.88
CA TRP A 286 22.26 76.86 3.72
C TRP A 286 22.80 76.39 5.07
N ASP A 287 23.02 77.31 6.02
CA ASP A 287 23.52 76.99 7.35
C ASP A 287 22.55 76.05 8.11
N ARG A 288 21.22 76.23 7.92
CA ARG A 288 20.18 75.38 8.52
C ARG A 288 20.13 73.97 7.92
N VAL A 289 20.15 73.86 6.59
CA VAL A 289 20.18 72.57 5.90
C VAL A 289 21.44 71.80 6.28
N ASN A 290 22.59 72.48 6.32
CA ASN A 290 23.85 71.89 6.75
C ASN A 290 23.80 71.41 8.22
N ALA A 291 23.17 72.18 9.12
CA ALA A 291 23.01 71.77 10.52
C ALA A 291 22.15 70.50 10.67
N VAL A 292 21.09 70.36 9.85
CA VAL A 292 20.21 69.19 9.83
C VAL A 292 20.96 67.95 9.31
N ILE A 293 21.60 68.07 8.14
CA ILE A 293 22.35 66.96 7.53
C ILE A 293 23.49 66.53 8.45
N LYS A 294 24.26 67.48 8.99
CA LYS A 294 25.34 67.21 9.93
C LYS A 294 24.85 66.47 11.18
N HIS A 295 23.67 66.80 11.70
CA HIS A 295 23.09 66.08 12.83
C HIS A 295 22.76 64.63 12.46
N LEU A 296 22.11 64.40 11.31
CA LEU A 296 21.76 63.06 10.84
C LEU A 296 23.01 62.20 10.51
N VAL A 297 24.07 62.81 10.00
CA VAL A 297 25.32 62.10 9.68
C VAL A 297 26.13 61.82 10.95
N GLU A 298 26.42 62.84 11.76
CA GLU A 298 27.36 62.72 12.89
C GLU A 298 26.73 62.11 14.15
N LYS A 299 25.42 62.33 14.39
CA LYS A 299 24.73 61.83 15.59
C LYS A 299 23.92 60.58 15.32
N GLU A 300 23.28 60.49 14.15
CA GLU A 300 22.43 59.36 13.79
C GLU A 300 23.11 58.33 12.86
N GLY A 301 24.31 58.62 12.34
CA GLY A 301 25.10 57.67 11.56
C GLY A 301 24.51 57.34 10.17
N ILE A 302 23.70 58.24 9.60
CA ILE A 302 23.20 58.08 8.23
C ILE A 302 24.27 58.54 7.24
N SER A 303 24.49 57.78 6.18
CA SER A 303 25.48 58.13 5.16
C SER A 303 25.08 59.40 4.38
N GLU A 304 26.06 60.25 4.07
CA GLU A 304 25.83 61.58 3.47
C GLU A 304 25.27 61.52 2.03
N ASP A 305 25.55 60.42 1.31
CA ASP A 305 25.04 60.14 -0.04
C ASP A 305 23.51 59.93 -0.11
N ARG A 306 22.89 59.67 1.05
CA ARG A 306 21.45 59.54 1.22
C ARG A 306 20.71 60.87 1.13
N PHE A 307 21.42 62.01 1.18
CA PHE A 307 20.80 63.33 1.23
C PHE A 307 21.01 64.12 -0.06
N ILE A 308 19.99 64.89 -0.44
CA ILE A 308 20.07 65.88 -1.52
C ILE A 308 19.99 67.26 -0.90
N PHE A 309 21.05 68.05 -1.08
CA PHE A 309 21.19 69.37 -0.48
C PHE A 309 20.51 70.42 -1.35
N LYS A 310 19.43 71.04 -0.84
CA LYS A 310 18.74 72.16 -1.51
C LYS A 310 18.59 73.34 -0.56
N TYR A 311 19.00 74.52 -1.00
CA TYR A 311 18.90 75.76 -0.23
C TYR A 311 18.37 76.91 -1.10
N GLY A 312 17.96 78.00 -0.47
CA GLY A 312 17.52 79.22 -1.15
C GLY A 312 16.25 79.07 -1.99
N GLN A 313 15.39 78.09 -1.69
CA GLN A 313 14.13 77.92 -2.42
C GLN A 313 13.14 79.05 -2.08
N GLY A 314 12.38 79.51 -3.06
CA GLY A 314 11.42 80.61 -2.94
C GLY A 314 10.03 80.22 -2.40
N GLU A 315 9.66 78.94 -2.51
CA GLU A 315 8.33 78.44 -2.16
C GLU A 315 8.26 77.83 -0.75
N GLY A 316 8.40 78.66 0.30
CA GLY A 316 8.25 78.20 1.69
C GLY A 316 8.58 79.27 2.74
N ASP A 317 8.42 78.92 4.02
CA ASP A 317 8.82 79.79 5.14
C ASP A 317 10.34 79.72 5.31
N GLY A 318 11.01 80.87 5.26
CA GLY A 318 12.45 80.96 5.46
C GLY A 318 12.94 80.43 6.80
N ASN A 319 12.05 80.23 7.78
CA ASN A 319 12.33 79.63 9.08
C ASN A 319 12.14 78.12 9.16
N THR A 320 11.73 77.45 8.09
CA THR A 320 11.57 76.00 8.07
C THR A 320 12.59 75.31 7.18
N VAL A 321 12.87 74.05 7.51
CA VAL A 321 13.60 73.11 6.66
C VAL A 321 12.72 71.89 6.49
N ASP A 322 12.41 71.56 5.25
CA ASP A 322 11.52 70.46 4.93
C ASP A 322 12.33 69.26 4.45
N LEU A 323 11.93 68.08 4.91
CA LEU A 323 12.48 66.81 4.45
C LEU A 323 11.44 66.14 3.56
N ARG A 324 11.83 65.73 2.37
CA ARG A 324 10.95 65.00 1.44
C ARG A 324 11.66 63.83 0.80
N ASP A 325 10.89 62.90 0.26
CA ASP A 325 11.43 61.83 -0.56
C ASP A 325 12.09 62.40 -1.83
N GLY A 326 13.36 62.06 -2.03
CA GLY A 326 14.18 62.46 -3.17
C GLY A 326 14.67 61.26 -3.98
N THR A 327 14.05 60.08 -3.86
CA THR A 327 14.54 58.82 -4.45
C THR A 327 14.50 58.76 -5.98
N GLY A 328 14.03 59.81 -6.64
CA GLY A 328 14.15 60.00 -8.10
C GLY A 328 14.76 61.36 -8.50
N GLU A 329 15.29 62.12 -7.54
CA GLU A 329 15.86 63.45 -7.80
C GLU A 329 17.39 63.37 -7.89
N GLU A 330 17.97 64.01 -8.92
CA GLU A 330 19.41 64.26 -9.00
C GLU A 330 19.74 65.60 -8.35
N GLY A 331 20.79 65.62 -7.55
CA GLY A 331 21.27 66.83 -6.90
C GLY A 331 22.51 66.57 -6.05
N PRO A 332 23.26 67.63 -5.70
CA PRO A 332 24.48 67.49 -4.93
C PRO A 332 24.20 67.06 -3.49
N ASN A 333 25.02 66.16 -2.95
CA ASN A 333 24.92 65.74 -1.55
C ASN A 333 25.46 66.82 -0.60
N THR A 334 26.39 67.65 -1.09
CA THR A 334 26.98 68.79 -0.39
C THR A 334 27.15 69.96 -1.34
N VAL A 335 26.85 71.18 -0.91
CA VAL A 335 27.12 72.40 -1.67
C VAL A 335 27.99 73.33 -0.84
N PRO A 336 29.04 73.97 -1.39
CA PRO A 336 29.79 75.00 -0.67
C PRO A 336 28.89 76.18 -0.28
N ALA A 337 29.24 76.86 0.82
CA ALA A 337 28.46 77.99 1.31
C ALA A 337 28.39 79.12 0.25
N PRO A 338 27.19 79.65 -0.07
CA PRO A 338 27.02 80.64 -1.14
C PRO A 338 27.65 81.99 -0.82
N HIS A 339 27.65 82.40 0.45
CA HIS A 339 28.16 83.69 0.91
C HIS A 339 28.91 83.56 2.24
N PRO A 340 30.13 82.97 2.23
CA PRO A 340 30.88 82.65 3.46
C PRO A 340 31.22 83.90 4.30
N ASN A 341 31.38 85.06 3.65
CA ASN A 341 31.72 86.33 4.32
C ASN A 341 30.57 86.91 5.17
N LEU A 342 29.35 86.37 5.08
CA LEU A 342 28.19 86.84 5.85
C LEU A 342 28.03 86.12 7.21
N ARG A 343 28.77 85.03 7.47
CA ARG A 343 28.77 84.32 8.77
C ARG A 343 29.33 85.16 9.93
N ASN A 344 30.13 86.20 9.64
CA ASN A 344 30.89 86.99 10.62
C ASN A 344 30.29 88.36 10.97
N ARG A 345 29.07 88.68 10.56
CA ARG A 345 28.36 89.87 11.04
C ARG A 345 27.26 89.46 12.00
N ARG A 346 27.65 89.16 13.24
CA ARG A 346 26.76 89.18 14.41
C ARG A 346 27.16 90.35 15.30
#